data_AF-A0AAV7PFA3-F1
#
_entry.id   AF-A0AAV7PFA3-F1
#
_cell.length_a   1.000
_cell.length_b   1.000
_cell.length_c   1.000
_cell.angle_alpha   90.00
_cell.angle_beta   90.00
_cell.angle_gamma   90.00
#
_symmetry.space_group_name_H-M   'P 1'
#
loop_
_entity.id
_entity.type
_entity.pdbx_description
1 polymer ?
#
loop_
_entity_poly.entity_id
_entity_poly.type
_entity_poly.pdbx_seq_one_letter_code
_entity_poly.pdbx_strand_id
1 'polypeptide(L)' 'HLYTQMEKEGTDITRSPMKIIQGIPFIKCFADNWAEVESFQARPDDLLICTYPKA' A
#
# COMPACT_ATOMS: atom_id res chain seq x y z
N HIS A 1 -29.47 3.07 7.08
CA HIS A 1 -28.33 3.89 7.48
C HIS A 1 -27.15 3.05 7.96
N LEU A 2 -27.37 1.99 8.76
CA LEU A 2 -26.30 1.07 9.18
C LEU A 2 -25.78 0.14 8.07
N TYR A 3 -26.63 -0.27 7.12
CA TYR A 3 -26.24 -1.11 5.97
C TYR A 3 -25.19 -0.47 5.05
N THR A 4 -25.24 0.85 4.86
CA THR A 4 -24.27 1.62 4.07
C THR A 4 -22.87 1.61 4.69
N GLN A 5 -22.76 1.26 5.98
CA GLN A 5 -21.47 1.14 6.67
C GLN A 5 -20.83 -0.24 6.50
N MET A 6 -21.62 -1.29 6.24
CA MET A 6 -21.08 -2.65 6.04
C MET A 6 -20.53 -2.87 4.64
N GLU A 7 -21.03 -2.16 3.61
CA GLU A 7 -20.45 -2.20 2.26
C GLU A 7 -19.11 -1.46 2.14
N LYS A 8 -18.71 -0.66 3.14
CA LYS A 8 -17.40 0.00 3.19
C LYS A 8 -16.27 -0.91 3.69
N GLU A 9 -16.57 -2.14 4.08
CA GLU A 9 -15.59 -3.16 4.51
C GLU A 9 -15.30 -4.19 3.42
N GLY A 10 -15.72 -3.95 2.17
CA GLY A 10 -15.10 -4.59 1.01
C GLY A 10 -13.80 -3.87 0.71
N THR A 11 -12.66 -4.58 0.70
CA THR A 11 -11.39 -4.00 0.26
C THR A 11 -11.57 -3.46 -1.16
N ASP A 12 -11.78 -2.15 -1.29
CA ASP A 12 -11.78 -1.44 -2.57
C ASP A 12 -10.35 -1.51 -3.13
N ILE A 13 -10.05 -2.63 -3.81
CA ILE A 13 -8.77 -2.90 -4.44
C ILE A 13 -8.77 -2.48 -5.92
N THR A 14 -9.92 -2.07 -6.46
CA THR A 14 -10.07 -1.78 -7.88
C THR A 14 -10.36 -0.30 -8.14
N ARG A 15 -9.40 0.38 -8.79
CA ARG A 15 -9.50 1.76 -9.27
C ARG A 15 -9.62 2.84 -8.18
N SER A 16 -9.21 2.54 -6.95
CA SER A 16 -9.09 3.59 -5.94
C SER A 16 -8.05 4.64 -6.35
N PRO A 17 -8.26 5.92 -6.02
CA PRO A 17 -7.26 6.96 -6.24
C PRO A 17 -5.94 6.64 -5.54
N MET A 18 -4.83 7.05 -6.14
CA MET A 18 -3.51 6.93 -5.51
C MET A 18 -3.43 7.80 -4.25
N LYS A 19 -2.67 7.32 -3.27
CA LYS A 19 -2.34 8.06 -2.06
C LYS A 19 -0.92 8.58 -2.13
N ILE A 20 -0.69 9.79 -1.65
CA ILE A 20 0.65 10.38 -1.61
C ILE A 20 1.32 10.03 -0.29
N ILE A 21 2.50 9.45 -0.34
CA ILE A 21 3.38 9.22 0.81
C ILE A 21 4.72 9.89 0.49
N GLN A 22 5.14 10.81 1.36
CA GLN A 22 6.42 11.54 1.22
C GLN A 22 6.62 12.15 -0.19
N GLY A 23 5.53 12.62 -0.82
CA GLY A 23 5.55 13.22 -2.17
C GLY A 23 5.46 12.23 -3.34
N ILE A 24 5.42 10.92 -3.08
CA ILE A 24 5.37 9.87 -4.10
C ILE A 24 3.96 9.25 -4.15
N PRO A 25 3.36 9.04 -5.34
CA PRO A 25 2.06 8.39 -5.47
C PRO A 25 2.17 6.86 -5.33
N PHE A 26 1.36 6.29 -4.44
CA PHE A 26 1.26 4.86 -4.18
C PHE A 26 -0.16 4.34 -4.48
N ILE A 27 -0.23 3.07 -4.88
CA ILE A 27 -1.49 2.32 -4.95
C ILE A 27 -2.09 2.27 -3.54
N LYS A 28 -3.39 2.53 -3.41
CA LYS A 28 -4.08 2.70 -2.12
C LYS A 28 -3.78 1.58 -1.12
N CYS A 29 -3.85 0.31 -1.53
CA CYS A 29 -3.62 -0.82 -0.63
C CYS A 29 -2.17 -0.87 -0.10
N PHE A 30 -1.17 -0.47 -0.88
CA PHE A 30 0.22 -0.37 -0.40
C PHE A 30 0.40 0.82 0.53
N ALA A 31 -0.29 1.93 0.25
CA ALA A 31 -0.22 3.11 1.11
C ALA A 31 -0.92 2.91 2.46
N ASP A 32 -2.02 2.14 2.50
CA ASP A 32 -2.76 1.85 3.72
C ASP A 32 -1.92 1.06 4.74
N ASN A 33 -0.98 0.23 4.27
CA ASN A 33 -0.10 -0.60 5.10
C ASN A 33 1.33 -0.03 5.21
N TRP A 34 1.56 1.25 4.91
CA TRP A 34 2.90 1.83 4.86
C TRP A 34 3.70 1.69 6.16
N ALA A 35 3.03 1.77 7.32
CA ALA A 35 3.69 1.65 8.62
C ALA A 35 4.44 0.31 8.80
N GLU A 36 3.89 -0.78 8.27
CA GLU A 36 4.55 -2.10 8.31
C GLU A 36 5.79 -2.12 7.41
N VAL A 37 5.68 -1.55 6.21
CA VAL A 37 6.78 -1.44 5.24
C VAL A 37 7.92 -0.58 5.80
N GLU A 38 7.59 0.55 6.42
CA GLU A 38 8.57 1.46 7.04
C GLU A 38 9.29 0.81 8.23
N SER A 39 8.59 -0.05 8.98
CA SER A 39 9.17 -0.77 10.12
C SER A 39 9.99 -2.02 9.74
N PHE A 40 10.05 -2.37 8.45
CA PHE A 40 10.71 -3.59 7.97
C PHE A 40 12.15 -3.69 8.45
N GLN A 41 12.49 -4.82 9.06
CA GLN A 41 13.84 -5.13 9.54
C GLN A 41 14.50 -6.13 8.59
N ALA A 42 15.34 -5.60 7.69
CA ALA A 42 16.14 -6.43 6.78
C ALA A 42 17.14 -7.28 7.57
N ARG A 43 17.45 -8.46 7.04
CA ARG A 43 18.53 -9.30 7.54
C ARG A 43 19.85 -8.95 6.84
N PRO A 44 21.00 -9.22 7.48
CA PRO A 44 22.31 -8.92 6.88
C PRO A 44 22.57 -9.64 5.54
N ASP A 45 21.91 -10.76 5.30
CA ASP A 45 22.06 -11.64 4.14
C ASP A 45 20.95 -11.47 3.08
N ASP A 46 20.02 -10.54 3.29
CA ASP A 46 18.96 -10.26 2.32
C ASP A 46 19.53 -9.61 1.05
N LEU A 47 19.07 -10.07 -0.12
CA LEU A 47 19.36 -9.46 -1.41
C LEU A 47 18.17 -8.61 -1.87
N LEU A 48 18.38 -7.30 -1.99
CA LEU A 48 17.37 -6.36 -2.46
C LEU A 48 17.45 -6.18 -3.98
N ILE A 49 16.35 -6.48 -4.68
CA ILE A 49 16.16 -6.14 -6.09
C ILE A 49 15.22 -4.94 -6.18
N CYS A 50 15.77 -3.79 -6.58
CA CYS A 50 15.02 -2.55 -6.75
C CYS A 50 14.86 -2.23 -8.23
N THR A 51 13.63 -2.32 -8.74
CA THR A 51 13.29 -1.95 -10.13
C THR A 51 12.11 -0.98 -10.14
N TYR A 52 12.11 -0.07 -11.10
CA TYR A 52 10.90 0.67 -11.41
C TYR A 52 9.86 -0.29 -12.03
N PRO A 53 8.55 -0.11 -11.79
CA PRO A 53 7.55 -0.97 -12.39
C PRO A 53 7.76 -1.10 -13.90
N LYS A 54 7.68 -2.33 -14.40
CA LYS A 54 7.80 -2.71 -15.82
C LYS A 54 9.23 -2.78 -16.39
N ALA A 55 10.25 -2.50 -15.59
CA ALA A 55 11.65 -2.75 -15.96
C ALA A 55 12.01 -4.24 -15.89
#